data_AF-A0A932SVK7-F1
#
_entry.id   AF-A0A932SVK7-F1
#
_cell.length_a   1.000
_cell.length_b   1.000
_cell.length_c   1.000
_cell.angle_alpha   90.00
_cell.angle_beta   90.00
_cell.angle_gamma   90.00
#
_symmetry.space_group_name_H-M   'P 1'
#
loop_
_entity.id
_entity.type
_entity.pdbx_description
1 polymer ?
#
loop_
_entity_poly.entity_id
_entity_poly.type
_entity_poly.pdbx_seq_one_letter_code
_entity_poly.pdbx_strand_id
1 'polypeptide(L)'
;MFDQTQPAEGADSSAAWRKRDRPLLFQFGRTGRYGFAVASVAVALVVTYFVKPLHQQPPTLLFFTAVVLTGWYAGIAAGIVASLLSIAALDYYFVRILSTGQMELLDLIDFAAFAGVGCLASIAQDRWRQAHRSLVEVEDEISVARRIQSRLFPSSAPSAPGFEIAGTCIPASATGGDFYDYIRMPGGALGISIGDVSSHGLGPALVMALIRAYLRALALTQADPGIVLTEANQILCDDLEDGRFATVLLCALDPQRHSLSYASAGHEGCVIDDSGVVATLTSTGLPLGIEGSRPI
;
A
#
# COMPACT_ATOMS: atom_id res chain seq x y z
N MET A 1 40.02 -5.93 31.75
CA MET A 1 39.30 -6.50 32.91
C MET A 1 38.08 -5.61 33.10
N PHE A 2 36.90 -5.86 32.55
CA PHE A 2 36.08 -7.07 32.33
C PHE A 2 35.90 -7.31 30.80
N ASP A 3 36.09 -8.49 30.22
CA ASP A 3 35.38 -9.79 30.25
C ASP A 3 33.96 -9.82 29.65
N GLN A 4 33.76 -10.88 28.86
CA GLN A 4 32.91 -11.16 27.72
C GLN A 4 31.43 -11.43 28.06
N THR A 5 30.52 -11.21 27.11
CA THR A 5 29.77 -12.27 26.39
C THR A 5 28.56 -11.69 25.64
N GLN A 6 28.50 -12.02 24.35
CA GLN A 6 27.37 -11.84 23.43
C GLN A 6 26.29 -12.92 23.74
N PRO A 7 25.03 -12.80 23.27
CA PRO A 7 24.77 -13.09 21.85
C PRO A 7 23.67 -12.25 21.17
N ALA A 8 23.69 -12.35 19.85
CA ALA A 8 22.77 -11.76 18.89
C ALA A 8 21.31 -12.23 19.09
N GLU A 9 20.40 -11.28 19.26
CA GLU A 9 18.96 -11.46 19.02
C GLU A 9 18.53 -10.60 17.84
N GLY A 10 18.93 -11.03 16.64
CA GLY A 10 18.30 -10.64 15.38
C GLY A 10 17.25 -11.68 14.98
N ALA A 11 16.28 -11.93 15.87
CA ALA A 11 15.16 -12.81 15.58
C ALA A 11 14.24 -12.14 14.57
N ASP A 12 14.27 -12.65 13.35
CA ASP A 12 13.27 -12.60 12.28
C ASP A 12 11.93 -11.93 12.65
N SER A 13 11.92 -10.58 12.69
CA SER A 13 10.71 -9.77 12.87
C SER A 13 9.86 -9.72 11.59
N SER A 14 10.30 -10.38 10.51
CA SER A 14 9.60 -10.47 9.23
C SER A 14 8.53 -11.58 9.21
N ALA A 15 8.56 -12.50 10.19
CA ALA A 15 7.54 -13.54 10.36
C ALA A 15 6.32 -13.07 11.18
N ALA A 16 6.50 -12.05 12.04
CA ALA A 16 5.47 -11.61 12.98
C ALA A 16 4.39 -10.70 12.35
N TRP A 17 4.74 -9.88 11.36
CA TRP A 17 3.77 -9.01 10.67
C TRP A 17 2.83 -9.80 9.74
N ARG A 18 3.33 -10.90 9.14
CA ARG A 18 2.59 -11.77 8.21
C ARG A 18 1.35 -12.47 8.81
N LYS A 19 1.18 -12.46 10.14
CA LYS A 19 0.07 -13.10 10.86
C LYS A 19 -1.05 -12.16 11.29
N ARG A 20 -0.87 -10.83 11.22
CA ARG A 20 -1.76 -9.89 11.91
C ARG A 20 -2.99 -9.45 11.09
N ASP A 21 -2.94 -9.52 9.77
CA ASP A 21 -3.99 -8.95 8.90
C ASP A 21 -4.86 -9.98 8.19
N ARG A 22 -4.97 -11.19 8.74
CA ARG A 22 -6.04 -12.11 8.32
C ARG A 22 -7.27 -11.81 9.16
N PRO A 23 -8.40 -11.36 8.57
CA PRO A 23 -9.65 -11.24 9.33
C PRO A 23 -9.92 -12.57 10.05
N LEU A 24 -10.15 -12.48 11.37
CA LEU A 24 -10.31 -13.62 12.29
C LEU A 24 -11.36 -14.65 11.82
N LEU A 25 -12.27 -14.25 10.92
CA LEU A 25 -13.32 -15.08 10.35
C LEU A 25 -12.85 -16.10 9.28
N PHE A 26 -11.59 -16.05 8.82
CA PHE A 26 -11.15 -16.85 7.65
C PHE A 26 -9.95 -17.78 7.88
N GLN A 27 -9.56 -18.03 9.14
CA GLN A 27 -8.49 -18.98 9.48
C GLN A 27 -9.01 -20.38 9.84
N PHE A 28 -9.90 -20.96 9.04
CA PHE A 28 -10.15 -22.39 9.17
C PHE A 28 -8.98 -23.16 8.52
N GLY A 29 -8.22 -23.89 9.34
CA GLY A 29 -7.32 -24.94 8.87
C GLY A 29 -8.08 -25.99 8.05
N ARG A 30 -7.37 -26.88 7.33
CA ARG A 30 -8.01 -27.92 6.49
C ARG A 30 -9.17 -28.61 7.21
N THR A 31 -8.98 -28.98 8.48
CA THR A 31 -9.99 -29.63 9.34
C THR A 31 -11.21 -28.75 9.63
N GLY A 32 -11.02 -27.44 9.83
CA GLY A 32 -12.10 -26.50 10.14
C GLY A 32 -13.05 -26.24 8.96
N ARG A 33 -12.54 -26.31 7.72
CA ARG A 33 -13.35 -26.11 6.51
C ARG A 33 -14.38 -27.21 6.32
N TYR A 34 -13.97 -28.47 6.50
CA TYR A 34 -14.90 -29.59 6.43
C TYR A 34 -15.80 -29.67 7.66
N GLY A 35 -15.32 -29.24 8.84
CA GLY A 35 -16.16 -29.09 10.02
C GLY A 35 -17.33 -28.12 9.80
N PHE A 36 -17.09 -27.00 9.11
CA PHE A 36 -18.14 -26.05 8.73
C PHE A 36 -19.17 -26.66 7.76
N ALA A 37 -18.72 -27.46 6.80
CA ALA A 37 -19.61 -28.18 5.88
C ALA A 37 -20.56 -29.12 6.63
N VAL A 38 -20.02 -29.94 7.53
CA VAL A 38 -20.80 -30.88 8.35
C VAL A 38 -21.77 -30.12 9.26
N ALA A 39 -21.32 -29.07 9.94
CA ALA A 39 -22.15 -28.27 10.84
C ALA A 39 -23.31 -27.59 10.10
N SER A 40 -23.05 -27.00 8.93
CA SER A 40 -24.08 -26.31 8.14
C SER A 40 -25.18 -27.27 7.67
N VAL A 41 -24.80 -28.46 7.19
CA VAL A 41 -25.75 -29.49 6.78
C VAL A 41 -26.49 -30.08 7.98
N ALA A 42 -25.82 -30.26 9.13
CA ALA A 42 -26.46 -30.73 10.36
C ALA A 42 -27.52 -29.73 10.86
N VAL A 43 -27.25 -28.43 10.82
CA VAL A 43 -28.23 -27.38 11.16
C VAL A 43 -29.43 -27.44 10.22
N ALA A 44 -29.20 -27.55 8.90
CA ALA A 44 -30.27 -27.71 7.94
C ALA A 44 -31.14 -28.94 8.24
N LEU A 45 -30.52 -30.07 8.61
CA LEU A 45 -31.19 -31.30 9.04
C LEU A 45 -32.05 -31.11 10.29
N VAL A 46 -31.50 -30.48 11.33
CA VAL A 46 -32.21 -30.25 12.61
C VAL A 46 -33.42 -29.35 12.38
N VAL A 47 -33.25 -28.23 11.68
CA VAL A 47 -34.36 -27.32 11.35
C VAL A 47 -35.44 -28.07 10.55
N THR A 48 -35.00 -28.85 9.58
CA THR A 48 -35.90 -29.68 8.76
C THR A 48 -36.70 -30.69 9.59
N TYR A 49 -36.09 -31.32 10.59
CA TYR A 49 -36.79 -32.25 11.49
C TYR A 49 -37.94 -31.58 12.25
N PHE A 50 -37.73 -30.35 12.74
CA PHE A 50 -38.76 -29.58 13.45
C PHE A 50 -39.87 -29.03 12.52
N VAL A 51 -39.54 -28.75 11.26
CA VAL A 51 -40.51 -28.23 10.27
C VAL A 51 -41.30 -29.36 9.59
N LYS A 52 -40.79 -30.59 9.58
CA LYS A 52 -41.45 -31.78 9.00
C LYS A 52 -42.94 -31.95 9.35
N PRO A 53 -43.42 -31.76 10.60
CA PRO A 53 -44.85 -31.90 10.90
C PRO A 53 -45.73 -30.78 10.31
N LEU A 54 -45.15 -29.67 9.87
CA LEU A 54 -45.87 -28.49 9.36
C LEU A 54 -45.92 -28.44 7.82
N HIS A 55 -45.04 -29.14 7.12
CA HIS A 55 -44.89 -29.03 5.66
C HIS A 55 -44.81 -30.43 5.00
N GLN A 56 -45.67 -30.70 4.02
CA GLN A 56 -45.73 -32.02 3.36
C GLN A 56 -44.63 -32.26 2.31
N GLN A 57 -43.94 -31.20 1.86
CA GLN A 57 -42.84 -31.28 0.90
C GLN A 57 -41.46 -31.18 1.59
N PRO A 58 -40.41 -31.84 1.06
CA PRO A 58 -39.08 -31.75 1.62
C PRO A 58 -38.53 -30.31 1.51
N PRO A 59 -37.98 -29.72 2.59
CA PRO A 59 -37.49 -28.34 2.58
C PRO A 59 -36.09 -28.24 1.94
N THR A 60 -35.99 -28.56 0.64
CA THR A 60 -34.76 -28.59 -0.16
C THR A 60 -33.99 -27.27 -0.15
N LEU A 61 -34.70 -26.14 -0.02
CA LEU A 61 -34.10 -24.80 0.08
C LEU A 61 -33.15 -24.64 1.28
N LEU A 62 -33.40 -25.31 2.41
CA LEU A 62 -32.52 -25.22 3.59
C LEU A 62 -31.16 -25.88 3.30
N PHE A 63 -31.17 -27.04 2.66
CA PHE A 63 -29.96 -27.71 2.22
C PHE A 63 -29.22 -26.90 1.13
N PHE A 64 -29.97 -26.19 0.27
CA PHE A 64 -29.39 -25.29 -0.72
C PHE A 64 -28.63 -24.14 -0.08
N THR A 65 -29.24 -23.50 0.91
CA THR A 65 -28.56 -22.44 1.66
C THR A 65 -27.32 -22.96 2.39
N ALA A 66 -27.36 -24.18 2.95
CA ALA A 66 -26.21 -24.79 3.61
C ALA A 66 -25.04 -25.05 2.65
N VAL A 67 -25.33 -25.57 1.45
CA VAL A 67 -24.31 -25.81 0.40
C VAL A 67 -23.70 -24.50 -0.07
N VAL A 68 -24.53 -23.47 -0.34
CA VAL A 68 -24.05 -22.16 -0.80
C VAL A 68 -23.19 -21.49 0.27
N LEU A 69 -23.63 -21.47 1.53
CA LEU A 69 -22.86 -20.91 2.65
C LEU A 69 -21.54 -21.66 2.85
N THR A 70 -21.56 -22.98 2.74
CA THR A 70 -20.33 -23.79 2.84
C THR A 70 -19.38 -23.50 1.70
N GLY A 71 -19.87 -23.42 0.46
CA GLY A 71 -19.06 -23.03 -0.70
C GLY A 71 -18.44 -21.65 -0.52
N TRP A 72 -19.23 -20.69 -0.03
CA TRP A 72 -18.82 -19.32 0.22
C TRP A 72 -17.71 -19.20 1.29
N TYR A 73 -17.89 -19.85 2.44
CA TYR A 73 -17.00 -19.71 3.60
C TYR A 73 -15.85 -20.72 3.64
N ALA A 74 -16.08 -21.96 3.20
CA ALA A 74 -15.14 -23.07 3.34
C ALA A 74 -14.48 -23.54 2.02
N GLY A 75 -14.96 -23.05 0.86
CA GLY A 75 -14.37 -23.27 -0.47
C GLY A 75 -14.79 -24.57 -1.17
N ILE A 76 -14.30 -24.80 -2.41
CA ILE A 76 -14.73 -25.88 -3.34
C ILE A 76 -14.87 -27.23 -2.64
N ALA A 77 -13.80 -27.73 -2.02
CA ALA A 77 -13.77 -29.07 -1.46
C ALA A 77 -14.79 -29.25 -0.32
N ALA A 78 -15.00 -28.23 0.50
CA ALA A 78 -16.00 -28.26 1.57
C ALA A 78 -17.43 -28.12 1.00
N GLY A 79 -17.61 -27.30 -0.03
CA GLY A 79 -18.88 -27.18 -0.77
C GLY A 79 -19.32 -28.50 -1.40
N ILE A 80 -18.41 -29.23 -2.06
CA ILE A 80 -18.67 -30.56 -2.62
C ILE A 80 -19.08 -31.54 -1.51
N VAL A 81 -18.37 -31.51 -0.37
CA VAL A 81 -18.71 -32.35 0.78
C VAL A 81 -20.09 -32.01 1.35
N ALA A 82 -20.42 -30.72 1.50
CA ALA A 82 -21.75 -30.29 1.94
C ALA A 82 -22.84 -30.71 0.94
N SER A 83 -22.57 -30.64 -0.36
CA SER A 83 -23.49 -31.16 -1.38
C SER A 83 -23.72 -32.65 -1.18
N LEU A 84 -22.66 -33.48 -1.14
CA LEU A 84 -22.78 -34.92 -0.94
C LEU A 84 -23.52 -35.29 0.36
N LEU A 85 -23.23 -34.59 1.46
CA LEU A 85 -23.93 -34.78 2.74
C LEU A 85 -25.40 -34.38 2.67
N SER A 86 -25.72 -33.30 1.96
CA SER A 86 -27.10 -32.86 1.75
C SER A 86 -27.90 -33.84 0.91
N ILE A 87 -27.28 -34.37 -0.15
CA ILE A 87 -27.84 -35.42 -1.01
C ILE A 87 -28.16 -36.67 -0.18
N ALA A 88 -27.19 -37.15 0.60
CA ALA A 88 -27.36 -38.33 1.45
C ALA A 88 -28.43 -38.12 2.55
N ALA A 89 -28.49 -36.92 3.13
CA ALA A 89 -29.48 -36.57 4.14
C ALA A 89 -30.92 -36.54 3.57
N LEU A 90 -31.10 -35.95 2.39
CA LEU A 90 -32.39 -35.90 1.70
C LEU A 90 -32.85 -37.30 1.28
N ASP A 91 -31.93 -38.13 0.79
CA ASP A 91 -32.21 -39.52 0.44
C ASP A 91 -32.69 -40.33 1.66
N TYR A 92 -31.98 -40.24 2.78
CA TYR A 92 -32.30 -41.02 3.97
C TYR A 92 -33.63 -40.61 4.63
N TYR A 93 -33.88 -39.30 4.77
CA TYR A 93 -35.00 -38.80 5.59
C TYR A 93 -36.29 -38.49 4.82
N PHE A 94 -36.21 -38.25 3.50
CA PHE A 94 -37.33 -37.68 2.75
C PHE A 94 -37.68 -38.46 1.48
N VAL A 95 -36.74 -38.63 0.54
CA VAL A 95 -37.10 -39.00 -0.84
C VAL A 95 -36.66 -40.42 -1.23
N ARG A 96 -35.82 -41.12 -0.45
CA ARG A 96 -35.41 -42.54 -0.65
C ARG A 96 -34.97 -42.92 -2.09
N ILE A 97 -34.57 -41.97 -2.91
CA ILE A 97 -34.23 -42.11 -4.33
C ILE A 97 -33.13 -43.16 -4.57
N LEU A 98 -31.98 -43.03 -3.89
CA LEU A 98 -30.84 -43.95 -4.02
C LEU A 98 -31.14 -45.32 -3.42
N SER A 99 -31.94 -45.37 -2.34
CA SER A 99 -32.32 -46.62 -1.69
C SER A 99 -33.31 -47.47 -2.51
N THR A 100 -34.11 -46.83 -3.38
CA THR A 100 -35.14 -47.48 -4.19
C THR A 100 -34.70 -47.69 -5.65
N GLY A 101 -33.63 -47.02 -6.08
CA GLY A 101 -33.05 -47.15 -7.42
C GLY A 101 -33.85 -46.48 -8.55
N GLN A 102 -34.92 -45.74 -8.22
CA GLN A 102 -35.73 -44.99 -9.16
C GLN A 102 -35.40 -43.50 -9.04
N MET A 103 -34.60 -42.97 -9.98
CA MET A 103 -34.35 -41.54 -10.12
C MET A 103 -35.35 -40.93 -11.10
N GLU A 104 -36.08 -39.90 -10.67
CA GLU A 104 -36.85 -39.06 -11.59
C GLU A 104 -35.96 -37.96 -12.21
N LEU A 105 -36.40 -37.39 -13.33
CA LEU A 105 -35.67 -36.34 -14.04
C LEU A 105 -35.49 -35.07 -13.19
N LEU A 106 -36.46 -34.75 -12.34
CA LEU A 106 -36.41 -33.58 -11.46
C LEU A 106 -35.32 -33.70 -10.39
N ASP A 107 -35.09 -34.89 -9.83
CA ASP A 107 -34.03 -35.12 -8.86
C ASP A 107 -32.64 -34.88 -9.47
N LEU A 108 -32.46 -35.32 -10.72
CA LEU A 108 -31.21 -35.09 -11.47
C LEU A 108 -30.97 -33.59 -11.73
N ILE A 109 -32.02 -32.84 -12.03
CA ILE A 109 -31.95 -31.38 -12.25
C ILE A 109 -31.55 -30.67 -10.95
N ASP A 110 -32.16 -31.05 -9.82
CA ASP A 110 -31.83 -30.48 -8.53
C ASP A 110 -30.36 -30.74 -8.18
N PHE A 111 -29.87 -31.98 -8.27
CA PHE A 111 -28.46 -32.30 -8.02
C PHE A 111 -27.50 -31.51 -8.92
N ALA A 112 -27.82 -31.39 -10.20
CA ALA A 112 -27.04 -30.60 -11.14
C ALA A 112 -27.04 -29.11 -10.77
N ALA A 113 -28.18 -28.57 -10.31
CA ALA A 113 -28.30 -27.19 -9.86
C ALA A 113 -27.47 -26.92 -8.58
N PHE A 114 -27.53 -27.82 -7.59
CA PHE A 114 -26.71 -27.74 -6.38
C PHE A 114 -25.21 -27.74 -6.70
N ALA A 115 -24.77 -28.66 -7.55
CA ALA A 115 -23.37 -28.76 -7.96
C ALA A 115 -22.94 -27.53 -8.77
N GLY A 116 -23.78 -27.06 -9.69
CA GLY A 116 -23.53 -25.91 -10.54
C GLY A 116 -23.37 -24.61 -9.76
N VAL A 117 -24.30 -24.31 -8.85
CA VAL A 117 -24.25 -23.08 -8.03
C VAL A 117 -23.06 -23.11 -7.07
N GLY A 118 -22.79 -24.25 -6.43
CA GLY A 118 -21.61 -24.40 -5.57
C GLY A 118 -20.30 -24.19 -6.33
N CYS A 119 -20.21 -24.69 -7.56
CA CYS A 119 -19.06 -24.48 -8.45
C CYS A 119 -18.89 -23.00 -8.83
N LEU A 120 -19.96 -22.34 -9.29
CA LEU A 120 -19.94 -20.92 -9.67
C LEU A 120 -19.57 -20.00 -8.50
N ALA A 121 -20.19 -20.20 -7.33
CA ALA A 121 -19.89 -19.45 -6.13
C ALA A 121 -18.41 -19.59 -5.74
N SER A 122 -17.84 -20.79 -5.89
CA SER A 122 -16.45 -20.99 -5.55
C SER A 122 -15.47 -20.45 -6.59
N ILE A 123 -15.78 -20.52 -7.89
CA ILE A 123 -14.97 -19.87 -8.94
C ILE A 123 -14.95 -18.35 -8.71
N ALA A 124 -16.11 -17.76 -8.43
CA ALA A 124 -16.20 -16.34 -8.10
C ALA A 124 -15.33 -16.02 -6.88
N GLN A 125 -15.43 -16.80 -5.81
CA GLN A 125 -14.67 -16.59 -4.58
C GLN A 125 -13.16 -16.71 -4.78
N ASP A 126 -12.69 -17.66 -5.58
CA ASP A 126 -11.26 -17.79 -5.85
C ASP A 126 -10.73 -16.63 -6.70
N ARG A 127 -11.53 -16.11 -7.64
CA ARG A 127 -11.20 -14.87 -8.38
C ARG A 127 -11.12 -13.66 -7.45
N TRP A 128 -12.11 -13.51 -6.55
CA TRP A 128 -12.10 -12.44 -5.54
C TRP A 128 -10.87 -12.51 -4.64
N ARG A 129 -10.50 -13.71 -4.18
CA ARG A 129 -9.29 -13.90 -3.35
C ARG A 129 -8.01 -13.55 -4.10
N GLN A 130 -7.90 -13.92 -5.37
CA GLN A 130 -6.73 -13.59 -6.18
C GLN A 130 -6.60 -12.08 -6.36
N ALA A 131 -7.70 -11.40 -6.75
CA ALA A 131 -7.73 -9.95 -6.89
C ALA A 131 -7.42 -9.23 -5.58
N HIS A 132 -7.94 -9.73 -4.46
CA HIS A 132 -7.65 -9.16 -3.15
C HIS A 132 -6.18 -9.34 -2.74
N ARG A 133 -5.58 -10.51 -3.01
CA ARG A 133 -4.16 -10.75 -2.74
C ARG A 133 -3.25 -9.83 -3.55
N SER A 134 -3.53 -9.64 -4.85
CA SER A 134 -2.73 -8.73 -5.66
C SER A 134 -2.82 -7.29 -5.17
N LEU A 135 -3.99 -6.85 -4.67
CA LEU A 135 -4.12 -5.53 -4.08
C LEU A 135 -3.31 -5.39 -2.78
N VAL A 136 -3.34 -6.41 -1.92
CA VAL A 136 -2.56 -6.42 -0.68
C VAL A 136 -1.06 -6.43 -0.97
N GLU A 137 -0.61 -7.22 -1.96
CA GLU A 137 0.80 -7.25 -2.37
C GLU A 137 1.27 -5.88 -2.88
N VAL A 138 0.46 -5.20 -3.70
CA VAL A 138 0.76 -3.84 -4.17
C VAL A 138 0.78 -2.83 -3.03
N GLU A 139 -0.15 -2.91 -2.08
CA GLU A 139 -0.16 -2.03 -0.91
C GLU A 139 1.07 -2.24 -0.03
N ASP A 140 1.50 -3.49 0.16
CA ASP A 140 2.73 -3.83 0.88
C ASP A 140 3.95 -3.20 0.19
N GLU A 141 4.08 -3.33 -1.13
CA GLU A 141 5.16 -2.70 -1.90
C GLU A 141 5.17 -1.16 -1.77
N ILE A 142 4.00 -0.53 -1.90
CA ILE A 142 3.84 0.91 -1.72
C ILE A 142 4.22 1.35 -0.29
N SER A 143 3.86 0.55 0.72
CA SER A 143 4.21 0.84 2.12
C SER A 143 5.73 0.82 2.35
N VAL A 144 6.45 -0.08 1.68
CA VAL A 144 7.91 -0.14 1.72
C VAL A 144 8.49 1.12 1.08
N ALA A 145 8.01 1.51 -0.10
CA ALA A 145 8.45 2.72 -0.79
C ALA A 145 8.22 3.97 0.08
N ARG A 146 7.05 4.11 0.69
CA ARG A 146 6.74 5.19 1.64
C ARG A 146 7.71 5.24 2.82
N ARG A 147 8.03 4.08 3.40
CA ARG A 147 9.00 3.99 4.50
C ARG A 147 10.40 4.39 4.07
N ILE A 148 10.82 4.06 2.85
CA ILE A 148 12.11 4.49 2.30
C ILE A 148 12.10 6.01 2.10
N GLN A 149 11.07 6.56 1.46
CA GLN A 149 10.95 7.99 1.19
C GLN A 149 10.94 8.82 2.49
N SER A 150 10.17 8.39 3.49
CA SER A 150 10.10 9.11 4.78
C SER A 150 11.46 9.23 5.49
N ARG A 151 12.39 8.30 5.26
CA ARG A 151 13.76 8.36 5.79
C ARG A 151 14.68 9.31 5.03
N LEU A 152 14.26 9.79 3.86
CA LEU A 152 15.00 10.81 3.10
C LEU A 152 14.80 12.20 3.69
N PHE A 153 13.68 12.47 4.35
CA PHE A 153 13.45 13.77 4.99
C PHE A 153 14.38 13.98 6.20
N PRO A 154 14.77 15.22 6.50
CA PRO A 154 15.51 15.54 7.72
C PRO A 154 14.79 15.02 8.97
N SER A 155 15.51 14.31 9.83
CA SER A 155 14.97 13.82 11.11
C SER A 155 14.78 14.93 12.15
N SER A 156 15.53 16.02 12.01
CA SER A 156 15.50 17.18 12.89
C SER A 156 16.02 18.39 12.15
N ALA A 157 15.54 19.57 12.52
CA ALA A 157 16.12 20.81 12.07
C ALA A 157 17.58 20.95 12.57
N PRO A 158 18.49 21.49 11.75
CA PRO A 158 19.86 21.78 12.17
C PRO A 158 19.88 22.96 13.13
N SER A 159 20.90 23.01 13.99
CA SER A 159 21.20 24.20 14.77
C SER A 159 21.94 25.22 13.91
N ALA A 160 21.43 26.45 13.86
CA ALA A 160 22.06 27.60 13.22
C ALA A 160 22.04 28.78 14.22
N PRO A 161 23.18 29.33 14.65
CA PRO A 161 23.22 30.43 15.61
C PRO A 161 22.40 31.63 15.13
N GLY A 162 21.49 32.13 15.96
CA GLY A 162 20.64 33.28 15.62
C GLY A 162 19.38 32.94 14.80
N PHE A 163 19.17 31.67 14.45
CA PHE A 163 18.02 31.23 13.65
C PHE A 163 17.27 30.07 14.32
N GLU A 164 15.94 30.17 14.32
CA GLU A 164 15.06 29.04 14.58
C GLU A 164 14.64 28.43 13.25
N ILE A 165 14.84 27.13 13.09
CA ILE A 165 14.60 26.42 11.83
C ILE A 165 13.60 25.31 12.09
N ALA A 166 12.58 25.25 11.25
CA ALA A 166 11.59 24.18 11.25
C ALA A 166 11.20 23.84 9.81
N GLY A 167 10.75 22.61 9.60
CA GLY A 167 10.34 22.13 8.29
C GLY A 167 9.47 20.89 8.45
N THR A 168 8.51 20.75 7.56
CA THR A 168 7.65 19.56 7.50
C THR A 168 7.22 19.33 6.06
N CYS A 169 7.02 18.06 5.71
CA CYS A 169 6.47 17.67 4.42
C CYS A 169 5.44 16.57 4.68
N ILE A 170 4.19 16.83 4.32
CA ILE A 170 3.07 15.92 4.55
C ILE A 170 2.58 15.48 3.17
N PRO A 171 2.91 14.25 2.73
CA PRO A 171 2.49 13.78 1.42
C PRO A 171 0.96 13.61 1.38
N ALA A 172 0.34 14.02 0.28
CA ALA A 172 -1.12 13.87 0.07
C ALA A 172 -1.54 12.41 -0.20
N SER A 173 -0.60 11.57 -0.63
CA SER A 173 -0.81 10.15 -0.92
C SER A 173 0.24 9.27 -0.22
N ALA A 174 0.42 8.02 -0.67
CA ALA A 174 1.43 7.14 -0.11
C ALA A 174 2.86 7.70 -0.25
N THR A 175 3.15 8.38 -1.36
CA THR A 175 4.42 9.08 -1.64
C THR A 175 4.15 10.44 -2.27
N GLY A 176 5.11 11.37 -2.18
CA GLY A 176 5.01 12.72 -2.76
C GLY A 176 6.15 13.06 -3.73
N GLY A 177 5.95 14.05 -4.59
CA GLY A 177 7.03 14.71 -5.33
C GLY A 177 7.72 15.79 -4.51
N ASP A 178 6.95 16.42 -3.62
CA ASP A 178 7.38 17.47 -2.71
C ASP A 178 8.51 17.02 -1.78
N PHE A 179 9.48 17.90 -1.58
CA PHE A 179 10.52 17.70 -0.60
C PHE A 179 11.07 18.99 -0.02
N TYR A 180 11.71 18.82 1.13
CA TYR A 180 12.62 19.81 1.68
C TYR A 180 13.86 19.10 2.24
N ASP A 181 14.96 19.84 2.34
CA ASP A 181 16.19 19.32 2.91
C ASP A 181 17.06 20.41 3.53
N TYR A 182 17.91 19.98 4.47
CA TYR A 182 18.94 20.81 5.08
C TYR A 182 20.31 20.27 4.74
N ILE A 183 21.13 21.10 4.09
CA ILE A 183 22.39 20.71 3.47
C ILE A 183 23.51 21.57 4.04
N ARG A 184 24.63 20.95 4.41
CA ARG A 184 25.82 21.70 4.85
C ARG A 184 26.55 22.20 3.62
N MET A 185 26.88 23.49 3.59
CA MET A 185 27.60 24.13 2.49
C MET A 185 28.98 24.64 2.95
N PRO A 186 29.91 24.89 2.01
CA PRO A 186 31.20 25.50 2.32
C PRO A 186 31.09 26.78 3.16
N GLY A 187 32.10 27.04 3.99
CA GLY A 187 32.12 28.22 4.85
C GLY A 187 31.18 28.15 6.06
N GLY A 188 30.51 27.02 6.29
CA GLY A 188 29.57 26.86 7.40
C GLY A 188 28.16 27.41 7.10
N ALA A 189 27.88 27.75 5.84
CA ALA A 189 26.54 28.10 5.40
C ALA A 189 25.61 26.89 5.46
N LEU A 190 24.33 27.15 5.69
CA LEU A 190 23.26 26.18 5.70
C LEU A 190 22.43 26.32 4.41
N GLY A 191 22.50 25.29 3.58
CA GLY A 191 21.61 25.10 2.45
C GLY A 191 20.23 24.66 2.90
N ILE A 192 19.19 25.34 2.44
CA ILE A 192 17.78 24.99 2.62
C ILE A 192 17.20 24.79 1.23
N SER A 193 16.84 23.56 0.89
CA SER A 193 16.20 23.26 -0.40
C SER A 193 14.73 22.93 -0.18
N ILE A 194 13.86 23.41 -1.06
CA ILE A 194 12.46 23.01 -1.16
C ILE A 194 12.18 22.74 -2.64
N GLY A 195 11.41 21.72 -2.96
CA GLY A 195 11.02 21.49 -4.33
C GLY A 195 9.80 20.61 -4.48
N ASP A 196 9.29 20.58 -5.70
CA ASP A 196 8.16 19.75 -6.13
C ASP A 196 8.45 19.13 -7.50
N VAL A 197 8.23 17.82 -7.60
CA VAL A 197 8.48 17.05 -8.80
C VAL A 197 7.16 16.88 -9.55
N SER A 198 7.17 17.18 -10.85
CA SER A 198 6.00 16.97 -11.71
C SER A 198 5.49 15.53 -11.66
N SER A 199 4.15 15.37 -11.66
CA SER A 199 3.39 14.10 -11.59
C SER A 199 3.07 13.60 -10.17
N HIS A 200 2.39 12.44 -10.08
CA HIS A 200 1.97 11.81 -8.83
C HIS A 200 2.36 10.32 -8.77
N GLY A 201 2.51 9.77 -7.56
CA GLY A 201 2.80 8.36 -7.33
C GLY A 201 4.28 8.07 -7.02
N LEU A 202 4.75 6.88 -7.39
CA LEU A 202 6.08 6.38 -6.99
C LEU A 202 7.22 6.96 -7.85
N GLY A 203 6.95 7.30 -9.12
CA GLY A 203 7.92 7.92 -10.02
C GLY A 203 8.50 9.24 -9.49
N PRO A 204 7.66 10.23 -9.13
CA PRO A 204 8.12 11.50 -8.54
C PRO A 204 8.96 11.32 -7.27
N ALA A 205 8.65 10.32 -6.44
CA ALA A 205 9.41 10.04 -5.22
C ALA A 205 10.85 9.59 -5.50
N LEU A 206 11.08 8.85 -6.60
CA LEU A 206 12.42 8.46 -7.03
C LEU A 206 13.20 9.65 -7.59
N VAL A 207 12.55 10.49 -8.41
CA VAL A 207 13.16 11.71 -8.96
C VAL A 207 13.50 12.68 -7.83
N MET A 208 12.63 12.83 -6.83
CA MET A 208 12.90 13.59 -5.62
C MET A 208 14.17 13.10 -4.90
N ALA A 209 14.30 11.78 -4.72
CA ALA A 209 15.48 11.19 -4.09
C ALA A 209 16.76 11.47 -4.89
N LEU A 210 16.67 11.45 -6.23
CA LEU A 210 17.77 11.77 -7.15
C LEU A 210 18.19 13.24 -7.02
N ILE A 211 17.23 14.17 -7.13
CA ILE A 211 17.47 15.62 -6.97
C ILE A 211 18.13 15.88 -5.63
N ARG A 212 17.59 15.34 -4.54
CA ARG A 212 18.15 15.50 -3.20
C ARG A 212 19.60 14.99 -3.11
N ALA A 213 19.89 13.86 -3.73
CA ALA A 213 21.25 13.31 -3.76
C ALA A 213 22.22 14.25 -4.50
N TYR A 214 21.81 14.80 -5.65
CA TYR A 214 22.61 15.73 -6.45
C TYR A 214 22.84 17.05 -5.73
N LEU A 215 21.78 17.66 -5.19
CA LEU A 215 21.91 18.88 -4.41
C LEU A 215 22.86 18.70 -3.23
N ARG A 216 22.74 17.58 -2.49
CA ARG A 216 23.66 17.28 -1.38
C ARG A 216 25.10 17.10 -1.84
N ALA A 217 25.34 16.39 -2.95
CA ALA A 217 26.68 16.13 -3.43
C ALA A 217 27.37 17.42 -3.91
N LEU A 218 26.67 18.22 -4.70
CA LEU A 218 27.21 19.45 -5.32
C LEU A 218 27.38 20.57 -4.28
N ALA A 219 26.42 20.72 -3.37
CA ALA A 219 26.47 21.74 -2.33
C ALA A 219 27.55 21.48 -1.26
N LEU A 220 28.23 20.32 -1.25
CA LEU A 220 29.40 20.10 -0.39
C LEU A 220 30.63 20.88 -0.87
N THR A 221 30.72 21.15 -2.17
CA THR A 221 31.88 21.81 -2.79
C THR A 221 31.56 23.21 -3.32
N GLN A 222 30.29 23.47 -3.65
CA GLN A 222 29.84 24.77 -4.17
C GLN A 222 29.07 25.57 -3.11
N ALA A 223 29.44 26.84 -2.94
CA ALA A 223 28.77 27.76 -2.02
C ALA A 223 27.62 28.54 -2.68
N ASP A 224 27.65 28.70 -4.00
CA ASP A 224 26.66 29.47 -4.74
C ASP A 224 25.46 28.56 -5.12
N PRO A 225 24.24 28.87 -4.66
CA PRO A 225 23.07 28.06 -4.98
C PRO A 225 22.73 28.00 -6.48
N GLY A 226 23.04 29.04 -7.27
CA GLY A 226 22.80 29.06 -8.71
C GLY A 226 23.71 28.10 -9.45
N ILE A 227 24.99 28.01 -9.04
CA ILE A 227 25.94 27.03 -9.57
C ILE A 227 25.48 25.61 -9.22
N VAL A 228 25.07 25.36 -7.98
CA VAL A 228 24.55 24.06 -7.54
C VAL A 228 23.35 23.63 -8.38
N LEU A 229 22.37 24.51 -8.58
CA LEU A 229 21.19 24.20 -9.39
C LEU A 229 21.53 24.01 -10.87
N THR A 230 22.46 24.79 -11.41
CA THR A 230 22.91 24.66 -12.80
C THR A 230 23.59 23.31 -13.05
N GLU A 231 24.54 22.92 -12.19
CA GLU A 231 25.22 21.62 -12.29
C GLU A 231 24.23 20.46 -12.06
N ALA A 232 23.31 20.59 -11.10
CA ALA A 232 22.27 19.59 -10.88
C ALA A 232 21.34 19.44 -12.10
N ASN A 233 20.95 20.55 -12.74
CA ASN A 233 20.11 20.55 -13.94
C ASN A 233 20.77 19.82 -15.11
N GLN A 234 22.07 20.03 -15.33
CA GLN A 234 22.82 19.35 -16.39
C GLN A 234 22.78 17.83 -16.22
N ILE A 235 23.05 17.34 -15.01
CA ILE A 235 23.02 15.91 -14.71
C ILE A 235 21.60 15.36 -14.82
N LEU A 236 20.60 16.09 -14.31
CA LEU A 236 19.20 15.66 -14.36
C LEU A 236 18.66 15.56 -15.79
N CYS A 237 19.05 16.46 -16.69
CA CYS A 237 18.63 16.38 -18.09
C CYS A 237 19.18 15.13 -18.80
N ASP A 238 20.31 14.59 -18.36
CA ASP A 238 20.85 13.34 -18.91
C ASP A 238 20.17 12.09 -18.32
N ASP A 239 19.72 12.16 -17.06
CA ASP A 239 19.12 11.03 -16.35
C ASP A 239 17.59 10.90 -16.50
N LEU A 240 16.89 12.01 -16.78
CA LEU A 240 15.44 12.04 -16.85
C LEU A 240 14.94 11.84 -18.29
N GLU A 241 13.86 11.08 -18.42
CA GLU A 241 13.11 10.96 -19.68
C GLU A 241 12.40 12.29 -20.02
N ASP A 242 12.23 12.55 -21.31
CA ASP A 242 11.53 13.74 -21.83
C ASP A 242 10.18 13.97 -21.10
N GLY A 243 9.99 15.19 -20.59
CA GLY A 243 8.74 15.63 -19.97
C GLY A 243 8.66 15.50 -18.45
N ARG A 244 9.68 14.96 -17.77
CA ARG A 244 9.79 15.03 -16.30
C ARG A 244 10.64 16.22 -15.88
N PHE A 245 10.07 17.08 -15.04
CA PHE A 245 10.76 18.24 -14.48
C PHE A 245 10.45 18.41 -12.99
N ALA A 246 11.26 19.22 -12.31
CA ALA A 246 11.03 19.57 -10.92
C ALA A 246 11.27 21.06 -10.67
N THR A 247 10.41 21.65 -9.86
CA THR A 247 10.63 22.99 -9.34
C THR A 247 11.50 22.90 -8.09
N VAL A 248 12.54 23.71 -7.98
CA VAL A 248 13.41 23.72 -6.78
C VAL A 248 13.81 25.14 -6.41
N LEU A 249 13.69 25.47 -5.13
CA LEU A 249 14.28 26.65 -4.49
C LEU A 249 15.44 26.17 -3.61
N LEU A 250 16.63 26.73 -3.81
CA LEU A 250 17.79 26.49 -2.96
C LEU A 250 18.26 27.81 -2.37
N CYS A 251 18.21 27.91 -1.05
CA CYS A 251 18.71 29.05 -0.30
C CYS A 251 20.00 28.66 0.43
N ALA A 252 20.99 29.55 0.46
CA ALA A 252 22.19 29.44 1.28
C ALA A 252 22.14 30.50 2.38
N LEU A 253 21.96 30.06 3.62
CA LEU A 253 21.94 30.89 4.82
C LEU A 253 23.34 30.94 5.44
N ASP A 254 23.93 32.14 5.54
CA ASP A 254 25.15 32.37 6.31
C ASP A 254 24.75 32.85 7.72
N PRO A 255 24.86 32.00 8.76
CA PRO A 255 24.47 32.36 10.11
C PRO A 255 25.41 33.36 10.78
N GLN A 256 26.63 33.57 10.27
CA GLN A 256 27.56 34.56 10.83
C GLN A 256 27.27 35.95 10.27
N ARG A 257 26.93 36.03 8.98
CA ARG A 257 26.63 37.30 8.30
C ARG A 257 25.16 37.69 8.35
N HIS A 258 24.29 36.80 8.82
CA HIS A 258 22.84 36.98 8.81
C HIS A 258 22.33 37.30 7.41
N SER A 259 22.89 36.62 6.40
CA SER A 259 22.56 36.85 4.99
C SER A 259 22.03 35.57 4.35
N LEU A 260 21.04 35.73 3.48
CA LEU A 260 20.45 34.66 2.69
C LEU A 260 20.69 34.96 1.21
N SER A 261 21.35 34.06 0.50
CA SER A 261 21.33 34.03 -0.97
C SER A 261 20.42 32.90 -1.44
N TYR A 262 19.85 33.01 -2.64
CA TYR A 262 18.99 31.97 -3.19
C TYR A 262 19.13 31.87 -4.71
N ALA A 263 18.80 30.69 -5.23
CA ALA A 263 18.50 30.47 -6.63
C ALA A 263 17.23 29.62 -6.74
N SER A 264 16.46 29.83 -7.80
CA SER A 264 15.20 29.14 -8.00
C SER A 264 15.07 28.63 -9.43
N ALA A 265 14.89 27.32 -9.54
CA ALA A 265 14.49 26.60 -10.73
C ALA A 265 12.95 26.42 -10.75
N GLY A 266 12.19 27.49 -10.94
CA GLY A 266 10.73 27.47 -11.05
C GLY A 266 9.92 27.38 -9.75
N HIS A 267 10.56 27.35 -8.57
CA HIS A 267 9.85 27.23 -7.29
C HIS A 267 9.80 28.58 -6.55
N GLU A 268 8.61 29.11 -6.34
CA GLU A 268 8.45 30.40 -5.67
C GLU A 268 8.56 30.26 -4.15
N GLY A 269 9.17 31.27 -3.51
CA GLY A 269 9.25 31.38 -2.06
C GLY A 269 8.91 32.79 -1.60
N CYS A 270 8.87 33.01 -0.29
CA CYS A 270 8.75 34.35 0.25
C CYS A 270 9.55 34.51 1.55
N VAL A 271 9.97 35.74 1.81
CA VAL A 271 10.55 36.18 3.07
C VAL A 271 9.64 37.25 3.64
N ILE A 272 9.42 37.23 4.95
CA ILE A 272 8.58 38.19 5.66
C ILE A 272 9.44 38.83 6.74
N ASP A 273 9.46 40.16 6.79
CA ASP A 273 10.17 40.89 7.84
C ASP A 273 9.30 41.09 9.10
N ASP A 274 9.87 41.72 10.13
CA ASP A 274 9.20 42.00 11.40
C ASP A 274 8.04 42.99 11.28
N SER A 275 8.04 43.82 10.22
CA SER A 275 6.94 44.74 9.89
C SER A 275 5.80 44.06 9.13
N GLY A 276 5.99 42.80 8.72
CA GLY A 276 5.02 42.02 7.93
C GLY A 276 5.11 42.28 6.43
N VAL A 277 6.14 42.97 5.94
CA VAL A 277 6.36 43.17 4.50
C VAL A 277 6.86 41.86 3.91
N VAL A 278 6.17 41.42 2.85
CA VAL A 278 6.47 40.17 2.14
C VAL A 278 7.32 40.49 0.91
N ALA A 279 8.49 39.88 0.83
CA ALA A 279 9.35 39.86 -0.35
C ALA A 279 9.26 38.49 -1.02
N THR A 280 8.77 38.45 -2.27
CA THR A 280 8.71 37.22 -3.06
C THR A 280 10.08 36.87 -3.62
N LEU A 281 10.48 35.60 -3.47
CA LEU A 281 11.65 35.02 -4.09
C LEU A 281 11.24 34.50 -5.47
N THR A 282 11.50 35.29 -6.50
CA THR A 282 11.11 34.98 -7.89
C THR A 282 12.05 33.96 -8.50
N SER A 283 11.54 33.17 -9.46
CA SER A 283 12.37 32.21 -10.17
C SER A 283 13.55 32.85 -10.91
N THR A 284 14.75 32.27 -10.77
CA THR A 284 15.97 32.71 -11.47
C THR A 284 16.16 31.96 -12.80
N GLY A 285 15.65 30.73 -12.89
CA GLY A 285 15.74 29.88 -14.08
C GLY A 285 14.46 29.09 -14.37
N LEU A 286 14.56 28.20 -15.35
CA LEU A 286 13.52 27.22 -15.67
C LEU A 286 13.54 26.05 -14.65
N PRO A 287 12.44 25.31 -14.49
CA PRO A 287 12.44 24.06 -13.75
C PRO A 287 13.55 23.10 -14.19
N LEU A 288 14.08 22.34 -13.22
CA LEU A 288 15.12 21.35 -13.47
C LEU A 288 14.60 20.25 -14.39
N GLY A 289 15.46 19.75 -15.29
CA GLY A 289 15.13 18.67 -16.22
C GLY A 289 14.53 19.14 -17.55
N ILE A 290 14.31 20.45 -17.76
CA ILE A 290 13.77 20.98 -19.02
C ILE A 290 14.87 21.25 -20.06
N GLU A 291 15.91 21.99 -19.68
CA GLU A 291 16.98 22.41 -20.60
C GLU A 291 18.31 22.53 -19.87
N GLY A 292 19.21 21.54 -20.04
CA GLY A 292 20.47 21.44 -19.29
C GLY A 292 21.52 22.48 -19.68
N SER A 293 21.46 23.01 -20.90
CA SER A 293 22.42 24.00 -21.42
C SER A 293 22.26 25.39 -20.81
N ARG A 294 21.13 25.66 -20.15
CA ARG A 294 20.78 26.98 -19.62
C ARG A 294 21.15 27.10 -18.13
N PRO A 295 21.92 28.12 -17.72
CA PRO A 295 22.19 28.37 -16.31
C PRO A 295 20.96 28.90 -15.57
N ILE A 296 20.96 28.67 -14.26
CA ILE A 296 19.90 29.05 -13.30
C ILE A 296 20.40 30.13 -12.35
#